data_AF-A0A2W7B5Q1-F1
#
_entry.id   AF-A0A2W7B5Q1-F1
#
_cell.length_a   1.000
_cell.length_b   1.000
_cell.length_c   1.000
_cell.angle_alpha   90.00
_cell.angle_beta   90.00
_cell.angle_gamma   90.00
#
_symmetry.space_group_name_H-M   'P 1'
#
loop_
_entity.id
_entity.type
_entity.pdbx_description
1 polymer ?
#
loop_
_entity_poly.entity_id
_entity_poly.type
_entity_poly.pdbx_seq_one_letter_code
_entity_poly.pdbx_strand_id
1 'polypeptide(L)' 'SSMLLSIGVGNLPPAGVKMVCVDINPAVVTKLSDRGSVESVGVVTDVGLFLSLLLQQLDKLTLPYELVDVS' A
#
# COMPACT_ATOMS: atom_id res chain seq x y z
N SER A 1 13.58 -0.69 -7.34
CA SER A 1 14.57 0.09 -6.57
C SER A 1 13.87 0.92 -5.51
N SER A 2 13.82 0.46 -4.25
CA SER A 2 13.38 1.30 -3.12
C SER A 2 13.76 0.75 -1.74
N MET A 3 14.49 -0.37 -1.61
CA MET A 3 14.68 -1.04 -0.31
C MET A 3 15.34 -0.14 0.75
N LEU A 4 16.44 0.56 0.43
CA LEU A 4 17.09 1.49 1.38
C LEU A 4 16.26 2.75 1.64
N LEU A 5 15.56 3.26 0.62
CA LEU A 5 14.71 4.44 0.77
C LEU A 5 13.48 4.13 1.64
N SER A 6 12.90 2.94 1.50
CA SER A 6 11.73 2.49 2.26
C SER A 6 12.08 2.18 3.73
N ILE A 7 13.28 1.64 3.99
CA ILE A 7 13.80 1.47 5.36
C ILE A 7 14.10 2.84 6.01
N GLY A 8 14.66 3.79 5.24
CA GLY A 8 14.91 5.15 5.71
C GLY A 8 13.63 5.92 6.02
N VAL A 9 12.62 5.82 5.14
CA VAL A 9 11.29 6.40 5.35
C VAL A 9 10.59 5.74 6.52
N GLY A 10 10.72 4.43 6.75
CA GLY A 10 10.05 3.76 7.87
C GLY A 10 10.44 4.26 9.27
N ASN A 11 11.61 4.92 9.42
CA ASN A 11 12.09 5.45 10.71
C ASN A 11 11.73 6.93 10.95
N LEU A 12 11.16 7.62 9.97
CA LEU A 12 10.89 9.06 10.00
C LEU A 12 9.46 9.47 10.40
N PRO A 13 8.38 8.71 10.09
CA PRO A 13 7.05 9.12 10.46
C PRO A 13 6.83 8.95 11.98
N PRO A 14 6.16 9.91 12.64
CA PRO A 14 5.77 9.75 14.03
C PRO A 14 4.82 8.56 14.23
N ALA A 15 4.77 8.02 15.44
CA ALA A 15 3.86 6.94 15.79
C ALA A 15 2.40 7.32 15.46
N GLY A 16 1.64 6.42 14.83
CA GLY A 16 0.27 6.67 14.39
C GLY A 16 0.08 6.82 12.86
N VAL A 17 1.15 6.71 12.07
CA VAL A 17 1.07 6.71 10.60
C VAL A 17 0.94 5.27 10.09
N LYS A 18 -0.16 4.99 9.37
CA LYS A 18 -0.35 3.71 8.67
C LYS A 18 0.64 3.59 7.52
N MET A 19 1.44 2.54 7.53
CA MET A 19 2.39 2.26 6.46
C MET A 19 1.95 1.04 5.65
N VAL A 20 2.00 1.17 4.33
CA VAL A 20 1.76 0.05 3.40
C VAL A 20 3.04 -0.18 2.59
N CYS A 21 3.65 -1.35 2.76
CA CYS A 21 4.81 -1.77 2.00
C CYS A 21 4.38 -2.74 0.91
N VAL A 22 4.76 -2.45 -0.34
CA VAL A 22 4.53 -3.33 -1.49
C VAL A 22 5.86 -3.64 -2.14
N ASP A 23 6.26 -4.90 -2.13
CA ASP A 23 7.48 -5.36 -2.78
C ASP A 23 7.28 -6.80 -3.28
N ILE A 24 7.93 -7.17 -4.37
CA ILE A 24 7.86 -8.52 -4.91
C ILE A 24 8.66 -9.51 -4.05
N ASN A 25 9.62 -9.01 -3.27
CA ASN A 25 10.48 -9.84 -2.43
C ASN A 25 9.95 -9.93 -0.99
N PRO A 26 9.55 -11.13 -0.51
CA PRO A 26 9.00 -11.30 0.83
C PRO A 26 9.99 -10.96 1.95
N ALA A 27 11.30 -11.09 1.70
CA ALA A 27 12.33 -10.74 2.67
C ALA A 27 12.42 -9.22 2.91
N VAL A 28 12.00 -8.40 1.95
CA VAL A 28 11.96 -6.94 2.08
C VAL A 28 10.75 -6.51 2.88
N VAL A 29 9.59 -7.08 2.56
CA VAL A 29 8.31 -6.81 3.24
C VAL A 29 8.42 -7.14 4.72
N THR A 30 8.94 -8.32 5.05
CA THR A 30 9.11 -8.76 6.45
C THR A 30 10.01 -7.82 7.24
N LYS A 31 11.16 -7.41 6.66
CA LYS A 31 12.09 -6.48 7.31
C LYS A 31 11.53 -5.08 7.57
N LEU A 32 10.55 -4.65 6.78
CA LEU A 32 9.89 -3.36 6.94
C LEU A 32 8.73 -3.46 7.95
N SER A 33 7.96 -4.55 7.91
CA SER A 33 6.92 -4.83 8.89
C SER A 33 7.46 -5.01 10.31
N ASP A 34 8.64 -5.62 10.48
CA ASP A 34 9.26 -5.86 11.79
C ASP A 34 9.80 -4.58 12.45
N ARG A 35 10.01 -3.49 11.70
CA ARG A 35 10.74 -2.29 12.17
C ARG A 35 9.89 -1.16 12.74
N GLY A 36 8.64 -1.44 13.07
CA GLY A 36 7.88 -0.55 13.96
C GLY A 36 6.79 0.23 13.24
N SER A 37 5.64 -0.40 13.17
CA SER A 37 4.41 0.19 13.67
C SER A 37 3.41 -0.95 13.79
N VAL A 38 2.65 -0.99 14.89
CA VAL A 38 1.43 -1.83 15.02
C VAL A 38 0.46 -1.58 13.85
N GLU A 39 0.68 -0.50 13.09
CA GLU A 39 -0.11 -0.06 11.94
C GLU A 39 0.59 -0.24 10.58
N SER A 40 1.46 -1.25 10.43
CA SER A 40 2.11 -1.56 9.14
C SER A 40 1.48 -2.77 8.44
N VAL A 41 1.21 -2.64 7.13
CA VAL A 41 0.68 -3.71 6.26
C VAL A 41 1.69 -4.01 5.16
N GLY A 42 2.06 -5.27 5.02
CA GLY A 42 2.97 -5.75 3.98
C GLY A 42 2.23 -6.54 2.89
N VAL A 43 2.48 -6.21 1.62
CA VAL A 43 1.90 -6.91 0.47
C VAL A 43 3.03 -7.40 -0.44
N VAL A 44 3.13 -8.72 -0.60
CA VAL A 44 4.13 -9.34 -1.47
C VAL A 44 3.55 -9.49 -2.88
N THR A 45 3.84 -8.55 -3.78
CA THR A 45 3.33 -8.55 -5.16
C THR A 45 4.17 -7.64 -6.06
N ASP A 46 4.01 -7.78 -7.38
CA ASP A 46 4.46 -6.77 -8.33
C ASP A 46 3.78 -5.41 -8.07
N VAL A 47 4.57 -4.34 -8.08
CA VAL A 47 4.10 -2.99 -7.79
C VAL A 47 3.19 -2.45 -8.91
N GLY A 48 3.47 -2.78 -10.16
CA GLY A 48 2.63 -2.38 -11.30
C GLY A 48 1.25 -3.01 -11.23
N LEU A 49 1.18 -4.30 -10.92
CA LEU A 49 -0.08 -5.01 -10.68
C LEU A 49 -0.85 -4.40 -9.50
N PHE A 50 -0.16 -4.13 -8.38
CA PHE A 50 -0.79 -3.52 -7.21
C PHE A 50 -1.41 -2.16 -7.53
N LEU A 51 -0.66 -1.26 -8.19
CA LEU A 51 -1.15 0.07 -8.56
C LEU A 51 -2.32 -0.01 -9.56
N SER A 52 -2.28 -0.95 -10.50
CA SER A 52 -3.36 -1.16 -11.47
C SER A 52 -4.67 -1.54 -10.77
N LEU A 53 -4.60 -2.47 -9.81
CA LEU A 53 -5.76 -2.89 -9.02
C LEU A 53 -6.21 -1.80 -8.04
N LEU A 54 -5.27 -1.05 -7.46
CA LEU A 54 -5.56 0.06 -6.56
C LEU A 54 -6.34 1.16 -7.28
N LEU A 55 -5.94 1.53 -8.51
CA LEU A 55 -6.65 2.50 -9.32
C LEU A 55 -8.08 2.05 -9.64
N GLN A 56 -8.25 0.80 -10.09
CA GLN A 56 -9.58 0.24 -10.34
C GLN A 56 -10.48 0.26 -9.11
N GLN A 57 -9.91 0.01 -7.93
CA GLN A 57 -10.65 0.03 -6.69
C GLN A 57 -10.97 1.46 -6.23
N LEU A 58 -10.04 2.39 -6.44
CA LEU A 58 -10.27 3.80 -6.15
C LEU A 58 -11.39 4.34 -7.03
N ASP A 59 -11.36 4.05 -8.34
CA ASP A 59 -12.41 4.44 -9.28
C ASP A 59 -13.78 3.97 -8.81
N LYS A 60 -13.91 2.70 -8.40
CA LYS A 60 -15.17 2.17 -7.84
C LYS A 60 -15.65 2.88 -6.57
N LEU A 61 -14.72 3.40 -5.76
CA LEU A 61 -15.02 4.11 -4.51
C LEU A 61 -15.29 5.60 -4.72
N THR A 62 -14.70 6.21 -5.75
CA THR A 62 -14.83 7.64 -6.07
C THR A 62 -15.80 7.94 -7.19
N LEU A 63 -16.30 6.93 -7.92
CA LEU A 63 -17.39 7.12 -8.86
C LEU A 63 -18.58 7.71 -8.07
N PRO A 64 -19.12 8.87 -8.47
CA PRO A 64 -20.42 9.29 -7.95
C PRO A 64 -21.39 8.15 -8.26
N TYR A 65 -22.25 7.82 -7.31
CA TYR A 65 -23.34 6.88 -7.52
C TYR A 65 -24.17 7.43 -8.69
N GLU A 66 -23.85 7.04 -9.93
CA GLU A 66 -24.77 7.19 -11.04
C GLU A 66 -25.99 6.40 -10.60
N LEU A 67 -27.08 7.12 -10.36
CA LEU A 67 -28.39 6.52 -10.24
C LEU A 67 -28.53 5.70 -11.51
N VAL A 68 -28.30 4.39 -11.39
CA VAL A 68 -28.61 3.44 -12.44
C VAL A 68 -30.10 3.64 -12.63
N ASP A 69 -30.45 4.41 -13.65
CA ASP A 69 -31.83 4.68 -14.01
C ASP A 69 -32.39 3.33 -14.44
N VAL A 70 -33.05 2.67 -13.49
CA VAL A 70 -33.80 1.45 -13.72
C VAL A 70 -35.00 1.89 -14.54
N SER A 71 -34.80 1.92 -15.86
CA SER A 71 -35.84 2.06 -16.87
C SER A 71 -36.35 0.68 -17.30
#